data_AF-R4RM21-F1
#
_entry.id   AF-R4RM21-F1
#
_cell.length_a   1.000
_cell.length_b   1.000
_cell.length_c   1.000
_cell.angle_alpha   90.00
_cell.angle_beta   90.00
_cell.angle_gamma   90.00
#
_symmetry.space_group_name_H-M   'P 1'
#
loop_
_entity.id
_entity.type
_entity.pdbx_description
1 polymer ?
#
loop_
_entity_poly.entity_id
_entity_poly.type
_entity_poly.pdbx_seq_one_letter_code
_entity_poly.pdbx_strand_id
1 'polypeptide(L)'
;MLRQKLFKDFLKNKNNLAIRDQLIKMHFPLVKKIANQFKYFPKALQREDLYQEGILGLIKALNNYQYLGCDFIAYANPTIKGEITELIRGLQTTSISREVFRKEKQADNIPFEENQPQSINNNNLNPHQIWLNQANHELFLKKLKNILNPQEFEIIKLSFGVPLGNINEEPQIEYSNKNIGQMLNLSSRQVEIIKTKAIAKLKKIYKKGNK
;
A
#
# COMPACT_ATOMS: atom_id res chain seq x y z
N MET A 1 1.29 41.33 -7.15
CA MET A 1 0.53 41.69 -5.93
C MET A 1 -0.28 40.52 -5.35
N LEU A 2 -1.06 39.75 -6.15
CA LEU A 2 -1.89 38.65 -5.62
C LEU A 2 -1.08 37.50 -4.97
N ARG A 3 0.00 37.06 -5.62
CA ARG A 3 0.86 35.95 -5.14
C ARG A 3 1.51 36.24 -3.78
N GLN A 4 2.03 37.45 -3.59
CA GLN A 4 2.65 37.88 -2.33
C GLN A 4 1.63 37.93 -1.18
N LYS A 5 0.41 38.40 -1.46
CA LYS A 5 -0.69 38.39 -0.50
C LYS A 5 -1.05 36.96 -0.07
N LEU A 6 -1.21 36.06 -1.05
CA LEU A 6 -1.48 34.64 -0.79
C LEU A 6 -0.39 33.97 0.05
N PHE A 7 0.88 34.25 -0.24
CA PHE A 7 2.00 33.75 0.56
C PHE A 7 2.00 34.32 1.98
N LYS A 8 1.68 35.61 2.14
CA LYS A 8 1.58 36.24 3.47
C LYS A 8 0.46 35.61 4.30
N ASP A 9 -0.69 35.33 3.68
CA ASP A 9 -1.82 34.69 4.35
C ASP A 9 -1.52 33.23 4.68
N PHE A 10 -0.84 32.50 3.78
CA PHE A 10 -0.37 31.14 4.03
C PHE A 10 0.66 31.04 5.16
N LEU A 11 1.63 31.96 5.20
CA LEU A 11 2.67 31.97 6.24
C LEU A 11 2.09 32.29 7.63
N LYS A 12 0.99 33.04 7.71
CA LYS A 12 0.25 33.27 8.96
C LYS A 12 -0.52 32.04 9.43
N ASN A 13 -1.07 31.25 8.50
CA ASN A 13 -1.85 30.05 8.81
C ASN A 13 -1.53 28.91 7.83
N LYS A 14 -0.51 28.11 8.16
CA LYS A 14 -0.05 26.98 7.33
C LYS A 14 -1.06 25.84 7.23
N ASN A 15 -2.07 25.79 8.10
CA ASN A 15 -3.09 24.73 8.11
C ASN A 15 -4.21 24.97 7.08
N ASN A 16 -4.22 26.12 6.39
CA ASN A 16 -5.23 26.39 5.36
C ASN A 16 -4.92 25.64 4.06
N LEU A 17 -5.54 24.46 3.91
CA LEU A 17 -5.37 23.57 2.76
C LEU A 17 -5.80 24.23 1.44
N ALA A 18 -6.84 25.06 1.43
CA ALA A 18 -7.31 25.71 0.20
C ALA A 18 -6.26 26.69 -0.37
N ILE A 19 -5.64 27.49 0.50
CA ILE A 19 -4.56 28.41 0.10
C ILE A 19 -3.34 27.61 -0.35
N ARG A 20 -3.01 26.52 0.36
CA ARG A 20 -1.90 25.63 -0.01
C ARG A 20 -2.09 25.06 -1.42
N ASP A 21 -3.27 24.51 -1.71
CA ASP A 21 -3.56 23.88 -2.99
C ASP A 21 -3.57 24.92 -4.13
N GLN A 22 -4.03 26.13 -3.86
CA GLN A 22 -3.95 27.25 -4.80
C GLN A 22 -2.50 27.66 -5.07
N LEU A 23 -1.66 27.75 -4.03
CA LEU A 23 -0.22 28.01 -4.17
C LEU A 23 0.46 26.92 -5.00
N ILE A 24 0.18 25.64 -4.72
CA ILE A 24 0.75 24.51 -5.47
C ILE A 24 0.40 24.62 -6.96
N LYS A 25 -0.89 24.78 -7.29
CA LYS A 25 -1.36 24.87 -8.68
C LYS A 25 -0.70 26.03 -9.45
N MET A 26 -0.49 27.17 -8.80
CA MET A 26 0.20 28.31 -9.43
C MET A 26 1.66 28.02 -9.80
N HIS A 27 2.33 27.08 -9.13
CA HIS A 27 3.74 26.75 -9.37
C HIS A 27 3.94 25.49 -10.23
N PHE A 28 2.87 24.87 -10.74
CA PHE A 28 2.99 23.76 -11.71
C PHE A 28 3.87 24.08 -12.93
N PRO A 29 3.79 25.28 -13.56
CA PRO A 29 4.67 25.62 -14.68
C PRO A 29 6.15 25.64 -14.29
N LEU A 30 6.47 26.02 -13.05
CA LEU A 30 7.83 26.00 -12.51
C LEU A 30 8.35 24.56 -12.43
N VAL A 31 7.56 23.66 -11.85
CA VAL A 31 7.93 22.23 -11.75
C VAL A 31 8.14 21.64 -13.14
N LYS A 32 7.23 21.91 -14.08
CA LYS A 32 7.35 21.46 -15.48
C LYS A 32 8.65 21.96 -16.13
N LYS A 33 9.01 23.23 -15.90
CA LYS A 33 10.27 23.81 -16.38
C LYS A 33 11.48 23.09 -15.78
N ILE A 34 11.48 22.80 -14.49
CA ILE A 34 12.59 22.12 -13.80
C ILE A 34 12.72 20.68 -14.27
N ALA A 35 11.62 19.91 -14.33
CA ALA A 35 11.61 18.55 -14.86
C ALA A 35 12.16 18.51 -16.29
N ASN A 36 11.86 19.53 -17.10
CA ASN A 36 12.37 19.63 -18.47
C ASN A 36 13.88 19.86 -18.59
N GLN A 37 14.54 20.35 -17.54
CA GLN A 37 15.99 20.57 -17.52
C GLN A 37 16.79 19.26 -17.42
N PHE A 38 16.17 18.19 -16.93
CA PHE A 38 16.79 16.87 -16.86
C PHE A 38 16.80 16.23 -18.25
N LYS A 39 17.95 16.35 -18.93
CA LYS A 39 18.16 15.75 -20.27
C LYS A 39 18.46 14.26 -20.20
N TYR A 40 19.07 13.80 -19.12
CA TYR A 40 19.50 12.43 -18.93
C TYR A 40 18.88 11.85 -17.66
N PHE A 41 18.10 10.80 -17.82
CA PHE A 41 17.49 10.02 -16.74
C PHE A 41 17.32 8.55 -17.21
N PRO A 42 17.19 7.58 -16.30
CA PRO A 42 17.03 6.17 -16.63
C PRO A 42 15.87 5.93 -17.61
N LYS A 43 16.03 5.00 -18.56
CA LYS A 43 14.98 4.64 -19.54
C LYS A 43 13.69 4.08 -18.91
N ALA A 44 13.75 3.68 -17.64
CA ALA A 44 12.58 3.25 -16.89
C ALA A 44 11.65 4.42 -16.50
N LEU A 45 12.19 5.64 -16.43
CA LEU A 45 11.43 6.84 -16.12
C LEU A 45 10.92 7.51 -17.40
N GLN A 46 9.77 8.15 -17.27
CA GLN A 46 9.23 9.13 -18.20
C GLN A 46 9.31 10.52 -17.58
N ARG A 47 9.18 11.53 -18.43
CA ARG A 47 9.25 12.94 -18.03
C ARG A 47 8.13 13.31 -17.05
N GLU A 48 6.99 12.64 -17.18
CA GLU A 48 5.83 12.73 -16.30
C GLU A 48 6.18 12.28 -14.87
N ASP A 49 7.02 11.26 -14.70
CA ASP A 49 7.45 10.81 -13.36
C ASP A 49 8.32 11.89 -12.69
N LEU A 50 9.26 12.48 -13.44
CA LEU A 50 10.09 13.57 -12.95
C LEU A 50 9.23 14.78 -12.57
N TYR A 51 8.16 15.04 -13.31
CA TYR A 51 7.21 16.09 -12.99
C TYR A 51 6.42 15.77 -11.72
N GLN A 52 5.94 14.54 -11.55
CA GLN A 52 5.23 14.11 -10.33
C GLN A 52 6.13 14.21 -9.10
N GLU A 53 7.36 13.70 -9.18
CA GLU A 53 8.34 13.81 -8.09
C GLU A 53 8.67 15.27 -7.79
N GLY A 54 8.78 16.10 -8.83
CA GLY A 54 8.96 17.53 -8.67
C GLY A 54 7.79 18.23 -7.98
N ILE A 55 6.55 17.75 -8.14
CA ILE A 55 5.39 18.24 -7.38
C ILE A 55 5.55 17.91 -5.90
N LEU A 56 6.01 16.70 -5.55
CA LEU A 56 6.29 16.33 -4.16
C LEU A 56 7.36 17.25 -3.55
N GLY A 57 8.42 17.54 -4.30
CA GLY A 57 9.44 18.51 -3.90
C GLY A 57 8.91 19.94 -3.73
N LEU A 58 7.98 20.37 -4.58
CA LEU A 58 7.30 21.66 -4.45
C LEU A 58 6.46 21.72 -3.17
N ILE A 59 5.71 20.66 -2.86
CA ILE A 59 4.89 20.57 -1.64
C ILE A 59 5.80 20.62 -0.41
N LYS A 60 6.90 19.87 -0.42
CA LYS A 60 7.90 19.86 0.65
C LYS A 60 8.53 21.25 0.84
N ALA A 61 8.90 21.91 -0.26
CA ALA A 61 9.40 23.27 -0.22
C ALA A 61 8.36 24.24 0.37
N LEU A 62 7.10 24.14 -0.04
CA LEU A 62 6.03 25.01 0.45
C LEU A 62 5.78 24.84 1.95
N ASN A 63 5.76 23.60 2.45
CA ASN A 63 5.55 23.31 3.86
C ASN A 63 6.68 23.90 4.74
N ASN A 64 7.93 23.75 4.29
CA ASN A 64 9.11 24.13 5.05
C ASN A 64 9.56 25.58 4.82
N TYR A 65 9.01 26.27 3.82
CA TYR A 65 9.39 27.64 3.50
C TYR A 65 9.09 28.59 4.68
N GLN A 66 10.05 29.49 4.91
CA GLN A 66 9.97 30.61 5.83
C GLN A 66 10.51 31.84 5.09
N TYR A 67 9.84 32.98 5.22
CA TYR A 67 10.27 34.21 4.57
C TYR A 67 11.46 34.81 5.34
N LEU A 68 12.68 34.50 4.90
CA LEU A 68 13.94 34.99 5.46
C LEU A 68 14.65 35.96 4.49
N GLY A 69 13.87 36.71 3.69
CA GLY A 69 14.39 37.64 2.68
C GLY A 69 14.74 37.00 1.32
N CYS A 70 14.55 35.69 1.14
CA CYS A 70 14.68 35.04 -0.17
C CYS A 70 13.30 34.76 -0.80
N ASP A 71 13.20 34.89 -2.13
CA ASP A 71 11.97 34.55 -2.84
C ASP A 71 11.70 33.04 -2.79
N PHE A 72 10.43 32.65 -2.73
CA PHE A 72 10.03 31.25 -2.69
C PHE A 72 10.56 30.46 -3.90
N ILE A 73 10.63 31.06 -5.09
CA ILE A 73 11.16 30.39 -6.28
C ILE A 73 12.63 30.02 -6.08
N ALA A 74 13.41 30.94 -5.49
CA ALA A 74 14.82 30.71 -5.23
C ALA A 74 15.02 29.57 -4.22
N TYR A 75 14.15 29.49 -3.21
CA TYR A 75 14.15 28.38 -2.25
C TYR A 75 13.67 27.04 -2.83
N ALA A 76 12.58 27.06 -3.60
CA ALA A 76 11.94 25.84 -4.10
C ALA A 76 12.73 25.18 -5.24
N ASN A 77 13.43 25.95 -6.08
CA ASN A 77 14.24 25.43 -7.18
C ASN A 77 15.21 24.30 -6.77
N PRO A 78 16.14 24.51 -5.81
CA PRO A 78 17.06 23.46 -5.39
C PRO A 78 16.35 22.28 -4.71
N THR A 79 15.26 22.50 -3.97
CA THR A 79 14.47 21.43 -3.35
C THR A 79 13.80 20.53 -4.39
N ILE A 80 13.11 21.12 -5.36
CA ILE A 80 12.44 20.37 -6.44
C ILE A 80 13.48 19.59 -7.25
N LYS A 81 14.61 20.23 -7.59
CA LYS A 81 15.69 19.57 -8.32
C LYS A 81 16.31 18.42 -7.50
N GLY A 82 16.43 18.60 -6.18
CA GLY A 82 16.93 17.60 -5.25
C GLY A 82 16.07 16.33 -5.23
N GLU A 83 14.75 16.45 -5.07
CA GLU A 83 13.84 15.29 -5.08
C GLU A 83 13.90 14.52 -6.42
N ILE A 84 13.88 15.24 -7.55
CA ILE A 84 13.99 14.60 -8.88
C ILE A 84 15.34 13.89 -9.03
N THR A 85 16.42 14.49 -8.54
CA THR A 85 17.75 13.88 -8.58
C THR A 85 17.82 12.63 -7.70
N GLU A 86 17.16 12.65 -6.54
CA GLU A 86 17.14 11.52 -5.62
C GLU A 86 16.37 10.33 -6.19
N LEU A 87 15.24 10.57 -6.86
CA LEU A 87 14.52 9.54 -7.64
C LEU A 87 15.44 8.89 -8.69
N ILE A 88 16.15 9.71 -9.47
CA ILE A 88 17.08 9.23 -10.50
C ILE A 88 18.20 8.40 -9.88
N ARG A 89 18.77 8.86 -8.76
CA ARG A 89 19.87 8.18 -8.06
C ARG A 89 19.41 6.86 -7.48
N GLY A 90 18.25 6.84 -6.81
CA GLY A 90 17.65 5.63 -6.24
C GLY A 90 17.58 4.51 -7.27
N LEU A 91 17.07 4.80 -8.47
CA LEU A 91 16.98 3.84 -9.58
C LEU A 91 18.32 3.39 -10.17
N GLN A 92 19.37 4.21 -10.06
CA GLN A 92 20.71 3.84 -10.50
C GLN A 92 21.45 2.96 -9.48
N THR A 93 21.20 3.19 -8.18
CA THR A 93 21.90 2.49 -7.09
C THR A 93 21.20 1.24 -6.59
N THR A 94 19.89 1.11 -6.82
CA THR A 94 19.16 -0.09 -6.39
C THR A 94 19.37 -1.25 -7.36
N SER A 95 20.04 -2.29 -6.89
CA SER A 95 19.99 -3.67 -7.43
C SER A 95 18.59 -4.31 -7.33
N ILE A 96 17.53 -3.52 -7.36
CA ILE A 96 16.14 -3.98 -7.38
C ILE A 96 15.80 -4.26 -8.84
N SER A 97 15.50 -5.52 -9.14
CA SER A 97 15.29 -6.04 -10.49
C SER A 97 14.42 -5.11 -11.34
N ARG A 98 14.95 -4.74 -12.52
CA ARG A 98 14.28 -3.95 -13.58
C ARG A 98 12.86 -4.42 -13.94
N GLU A 99 12.48 -5.61 -13.50
CA GLU A 99 11.15 -6.20 -13.64
C GLU A 99 10.09 -5.56 -12.74
N VAL A 100 10.44 -5.06 -11.54
CA VAL A 100 9.47 -4.48 -10.60
C VAL A 100 8.96 -3.12 -11.13
N PHE A 101 9.87 -2.25 -11.57
CA PHE A 101 9.51 -0.94 -12.14
C PHE A 101 8.84 -1.04 -13.53
N ARG A 102 9.09 -2.10 -14.31
CA ARG A 102 8.44 -2.31 -15.62
C ARG A 102 7.02 -2.86 -15.52
N LYS A 103 6.66 -3.50 -14.40
CA LYS A 103 5.31 -4.03 -14.17
C LYS A 103 4.30 -2.92 -13.83
N GLU A 104 4.73 -1.84 -13.18
CA GLU A 104 3.83 -0.71 -12.88
C GLU A 104 3.44 0.11 -14.12
N LYS A 105 4.26 0.13 -15.18
CA LYS A 105 4.05 1.00 -16.35
C LYS A 105 3.40 0.39 -17.58
N GLN A 106 3.23 -0.92 -17.64
CA GLN A 106 2.49 -1.59 -18.72
C GLN A 106 0.97 -1.61 -18.48
N ALA A 107 0.48 -0.93 -17.44
CA ALA A 107 -0.92 -0.93 -17.04
C ALA A 107 -1.87 -0.02 -17.87
N ASP A 108 -1.39 0.63 -18.93
CA ASP A 108 -2.24 1.48 -19.77
C ASP A 108 -2.92 0.74 -20.93
N ASN A 109 -2.65 -0.55 -21.14
CA ASN A 109 -3.37 -1.39 -22.11
C ASN A 109 -3.50 -2.84 -21.61
N ILE A 110 -4.23 -3.06 -20.52
CA ILE A 110 -4.59 -4.43 -20.09
C ILE A 110 -6.01 -4.72 -20.60
N PRO A 111 -6.19 -5.60 -21.61
CA PRO A 111 -7.48 -6.23 -21.86
C PRO A 111 -7.98 -6.88 -20.57
N PHE A 112 -9.28 -6.79 -20.30
CA PHE A 112 -9.94 -7.42 -19.16
C PHE A 112 -9.56 -8.91 -19.07
N GLU A 113 -8.51 -9.22 -18.33
CA GLU A 113 -8.18 -10.57 -17.90
C GLU A 113 -8.35 -10.62 -16.39
N GLU A 114 -9.31 -11.45 -15.99
CA GLU A 114 -9.63 -11.86 -14.65
C GLU A 114 -8.44 -12.62 -14.06
N ASN A 115 -7.39 -11.88 -13.69
CA ASN A 115 -6.22 -12.44 -13.02
C ASN A 115 -6.52 -12.56 -11.53
N GLN A 116 -6.47 -13.80 -11.05
CA GLN A 116 -6.66 -14.20 -9.67
C GLN A 116 -5.79 -13.37 -8.70
N PRO A 117 -6.31 -13.01 -7.52
CA PRO A 117 -5.66 -12.01 -6.68
C PRO A 117 -4.36 -12.53 -6.07
N GLN A 118 -3.24 -11.87 -6.42
CA GLN A 118 -2.05 -11.88 -5.59
C GLN A 118 -2.09 -10.71 -4.62
N SER A 119 -1.89 -11.02 -3.34
CA SER A 119 -1.80 -10.16 -2.16
C SER A 119 -1.36 -8.71 -2.43
N ILE A 120 -2.32 -7.79 -2.56
CA ILE A 120 -2.10 -6.34 -2.54
C ILE A 120 -2.36 -5.86 -1.10
N ASN A 121 -1.42 -5.08 -0.57
CA ASN A 121 -1.50 -4.44 0.74
C ASN A 121 -2.90 -3.84 0.99
N ASN A 122 -3.58 -4.38 2.01
CA ASN A 122 -4.84 -3.86 2.54
C ASN A 122 -4.59 -2.43 3.02
N ASN A 123 -5.21 -1.40 2.43
CA ASN A 123 -5.61 -0.18 3.16
C ASN A 123 -6.44 0.84 2.35
N ASN A 124 -7.03 0.48 1.20
CA ASN A 124 -8.00 1.38 0.55
C ASN A 124 -9.18 0.64 -0.08
N LEU A 125 -9.81 -0.23 0.71
CA LEU A 125 -11.10 -0.83 0.35
C LEU A 125 -12.19 0.23 0.50
N ASN A 126 -13.07 0.36 -0.49
CA ASN A 126 -14.23 1.24 -0.34
C ASN A 126 -15.20 0.67 0.73
N PRO A 127 -16.09 1.48 1.35
CA PRO A 127 -16.97 1.01 2.42
C PRO A 127 -17.82 -0.22 2.04
N HIS A 128 -18.22 -0.34 0.77
CA HIS A 128 -18.95 -1.49 0.26
C HIS A 128 -18.09 -2.75 0.17
N GLN A 129 -16.84 -2.64 -0.27
CA GLN A 129 -15.86 -3.74 -0.31
C GLN A 129 -15.47 -4.19 1.10
N ILE A 130 -15.34 -3.25 2.05
CA ILE A 130 -15.15 -3.58 3.47
C ILE A 130 -16.33 -4.42 3.96
N TRP A 131 -17.56 -3.98 3.68
CA TRP A 131 -18.78 -4.70 4.08
C TRP A 131 -18.93 -6.06 3.40
N LEU A 132 -18.61 -6.18 2.11
CA LEU A 132 -18.62 -7.47 1.41
C LEU A 132 -17.56 -8.43 1.96
N ASN A 133 -16.35 -7.94 2.22
CA ASN A 133 -15.29 -8.74 2.84
C ASN A 133 -15.72 -9.22 4.24
N GLN A 134 -16.36 -8.34 5.00
CA GLN A 134 -16.93 -8.66 6.30
C GLN A 134 -17.99 -9.77 6.22
N ALA A 135 -19.00 -9.59 5.38
CA ALA A 135 -20.09 -10.55 5.22
C ALA A 135 -19.60 -11.90 4.70
N ASN A 136 -18.65 -11.88 3.76
CA ASN A 136 -18.02 -13.10 3.23
C ASN A 136 -17.20 -13.81 4.31
N HIS A 137 -16.48 -13.06 5.15
CA HIS A 137 -15.74 -13.62 6.27
C HIS A 137 -16.67 -14.31 7.27
N GLU A 138 -17.75 -13.65 7.69
CA GLU A 138 -18.73 -14.23 8.63
C GLU A 138 -19.38 -15.50 8.06
N LEU A 139 -19.77 -15.48 6.79
CA LEU A 139 -20.33 -16.65 6.10
C LEU A 139 -19.31 -17.80 6.04
N PHE A 140 -18.04 -17.47 5.78
CA PHE A 140 -16.95 -18.43 5.79
C PHE A 140 -16.74 -19.07 7.17
N LEU A 141 -16.76 -18.28 8.25
CA LEU A 141 -16.66 -18.79 9.62
C LEU A 141 -17.82 -19.72 9.98
N LYS A 142 -19.05 -19.33 9.63
CA LYS A 142 -20.23 -20.15 9.87
C LYS A 142 -20.13 -21.49 9.16
N LYS A 143 -19.64 -21.49 7.90
CA LYS A 143 -19.37 -22.72 7.16
C LYS A 143 -18.28 -23.55 7.84
N LEU A 144 -17.16 -22.95 8.26
CA LEU A 144 -16.08 -23.68 8.92
C LEU A 144 -16.52 -24.34 10.23
N LYS A 145 -17.24 -23.61 11.09
CA LYS A 145 -17.75 -24.12 12.38
C LYS A 145 -18.74 -25.27 12.21
N ASN A 146 -19.46 -25.32 11.09
CA ASN A 146 -20.35 -26.45 10.77
C ASN A 146 -19.60 -27.70 10.29
N ILE A 147 -18.37 -27.55 9.78
CA ILE A 147 -17.60 -28.62 9.14
C ILE A 147 -16.57 -29.22 10.10
N LEU A 148 -15.91 -28.35 10.87
CA LEU A 148 -14.85 -28.70 11.80
C LEU A 148 -15.40 -28.77 13.22
N ASN A 149 -14.86 -29.69 14.02
CA ASN A 149 -15.14 -29.65 15.46
C ASN A 149 -14.39 -28.45 16.11
N PRO A 150 -14.73 -28.06 17.35
CA PRO A 150 -14.09 -26.92 18.02
C PRO A 150 -12.55 -27.02 18.12
N GLN A 151 -12.02 -28.21 18.40
CA GLN A 151 -10.59 -28.48 18.50
C GLN A 151 -9.88 -28.44 17.14
N GLU A 152 -10.52 -28.97 16.09
CA GLU A 152 -10.04 -28.88 14.71
C GLU A 152 -10.01 -27.42 14.24
N PHE A 153 -11.04 -26.65 14.59
CA PHE A 153 -11.16 -25.24 14.26
C PHE A 153 -10.05 -24.41 14.92
N GLU A 154 -9.80 -24.60 16.21
CA GLU A 154 -8.74 -23.88 16.94
C GLU A 154 -7.33 -24.24 16.42
N ILE A 155 -7.07 -25.51 16.10
CA ILE A 155 -5.78 -25.91 15.49
C ILE A 155 -5.61 -25.24 14.12
N ILE A 156 -6.65 -25.19 13.30
CA ILE A 156 -6.61 -24.52 12.00
C ILE A 156 -6.38 -23.02 12.18
N LYS A 157 -7.09 -22.37 13.13
CA LYS A 157 -6.91 -20.96 13.49
C LYS A 157 -5.46 -20.62 13.82
N LEU A 158 -4.89 -21.33 14.79
CA LEU A 158 -3.51 -21.09 15.25
C LEU A 158 -2.47 -21.44 14.18
N SER A 159 -2.75 -22.44 13.34
CA SER A 159 -1.79 -22.89 12.34
C SER A 159 -1.66 -21.99 11.11
N PHE A 160 -2.71 -21.23 10.78
CA PHE A 160 -2.72 -20.33 9.62
C PHE A 160 -2.72 -18.85 10.00
N GLY A 161 -2.78 -18.53 11.30
CA GLY A 161 -2.74 -17.14 11.78
C GLY A 161 -3.93 -16.29 11.33
N VAL A 162 -4.98 -16.91 10.79
CA VAL A 162 -6.15 -16.20 10.25
C VAL A 162 -7.05 -15.79 11.42
N PRO A 163 -7.50 -14.53 11.47
CA PRO A 163 -8.44 -14.07 12.48
C PRO A 163 -9.81 -14.70 12.22
N LEU A 164 -10.03 -15.93 12.69
CA LEU A 164 -11.26 -16.68 12.48
C LEU A 164 -12.38 -16.32 13.49
N GLY A 165 -12.30 -15.13 14.08
CA GLY A 165 -13.18 -14.67 15.16
C GLY A 165 -13.62 -13.22 14.99
N ASN A 166 -12.66 -12.29 14.98
CA ASN A 166 -12.91 -10.87 14.84
C ASN A 166 -12.15 -10.30 13.64
N ILE A 167 -12.87 -9.67 12.74
CA ILE A 167 -12.33 -8.98 11.55
C ILE A 167 -11.36 -7.83 11.84
N ASN A 168 -11.34 -7.35 13.09
CA ASN A 168 -10.40 -6.34 13.56
C ASN A 168 -9.22 -6.95 14.34
N GLU A 169 -9.16 -8.27 14.53
CA GLU A 169 -7.98 -8.91 15.11
C GLU A 169 -6.86 -8.89 14.07
N GLU A 170 -5.70 -8.34 14.47
CA GLU A 170 -4.50 -8.40 13.64
C GLU A 170 -4.17 -9.87 13.30
N PRO A 171 -3.71 -10.16 12.07
CA PRO A 171 -3.28 -11.49 11.70
C PRO A 171 -2.28 -12.02 12.74
N GLN A 172 -2.62 -13.15 13.35
CA GLN A 172 -1.77 -13.74 14.36
C GLN A 172 -0.58 -14.42 13.67
N ILE A 173 0.55 -14.50 14.38
CA ILE A 173 1.72 -15.25 13.90
C ILE A 173 1.33 -16.72 13.76
N GLU A 174 1.67 -17.34 12.62
CA GLU A 174 1.49 -18.78 12.43
C GLU A 174 2.30 -19.55 13.50
N TYR A 175 1.60 -20.33 14.32
CA TYR A 175 2.25 -21.12 15.36
C TYR A 175 2.75 -22.46 14.79
N SER A 176 3.99 -22.81 15.13
CA SER A 176 4.54 -24.14 14.87
C SER A 176 3.70 -25.22 15.57
N ASN A 177 3.60 -26.42 14.98
CA ASN A 177 2.89 -27.57 15.56
C ASN A 177 3.32 -27.87 17.01
N LYS A 178 4.61 -27.62 17.35
CA LYS A 178 5.13 -27.75 18.70
C LYS A 178 4.49 -26.74 19.67
N ASN A 179 4.39 -25.47 19.25
CA ASN A 179 3.81 -24.39 20.05
C ASN A 179 2.30 -24.57 20.21
N ILE A 180 1.60 -24.97 19.14
CA ILE A 180 0.18 -25.32 19.18
C ILE A 180 -0.06 -26.48 20.15
N GLY A 181 0.80 -27.50 20.11
CA GLY A 181 0.74 -28.64 21.02
C GLY A 181 0.87 -28.21 22.48
N GLN A 182 1.81 -27.31 22.78
CA GLN A 182 1.97 -26.73 24.12
C GLN A 182 0.74 -25.93 24.56
N MET A 183 0.12 -25.16 23.67
CA MET A 183 -1.09 -24.36 23.99
C MET A 183 -2.33 -25.21 24.25
N LEU A 184 -2.48 -26.32 23.52
CA LEU A 184 -3.69 -27.16 23.55
C LEU A 184 -3.53 -28.46 24.33
N ASN A 185 -2.41 -28.63 25.06
CA ASN A 185 -2.06 -29.88 25.77
C ASN A 185 -2.06 -31.12 24.87
N LEU A 186 -1.46 -31.00 23.68
CA LEU A 186 -1.31 -32.07 22.68
C LEU A 186 0.15 -32.27 22.28
N SER A 187 0.49 -33.48 21.83
CA SER A 187 1.78 -33.70 21.16
C SER A 187 1.78 -33.07 19.76
N SER A 188 2.97 -32.67 19.28
CA SER A 188 3.14 -32.13 17.92
C SER A 188 2.57 -33.07 16.84
N ARG A 189 2.72 -34.39 17.05
CA ARG A 189 2.16 -35.43 16.16
C ARG A 189 0.63 -35.45 16.18
N GLN A 190 0.00 -35.28 17.34
CA GLN A 190 -1.47 -35.18 17.44
C GLN A 190 -1.99 -33.93 16.74
N VAL A 191 -1.30 -32.79 16.89
CA VAL A 191 -1.64 -31.55 16.16
C VAL A 191 -1.59 -31.77 14.66
N GLU A 192 -0.55 -32.43 14.14
CA GLU A 192 -0.42 -32.73 12.72
C GLU A 192 -1.53 -33.67 12.21
N ILE A 193 -1.88 -34.70 12.97
CA ILE A 193 -2.98 -35.61 12.63
C ILE A 193 -4.32 -34.87 12.60
N ILE A 194 -4.59 -34.00 13.57
CA ILE A 194 -5.84 -33.24 13.61
C ILE A 194 -5.89 -32.23 12.45
N LYS A 195 -4.76 -31.56 12.17
CA LYS A 195 -4.62 -30.62 11.04
C LYS A 195 -4.89 -31.30 9.71
N THR A 196 -4.28 -32.46 9.46
CA THR A 196 -4.46 -33.23 8.22
C THR A 196 -5.91 -33.71 8.06
N LYS A 197 -6.55 -34.19 9.13
CA LYS A 197 -7.98 -34.56 9.14
C LYS A 197 -8.89 -33.37 8.83
N ALA A 198 -8.66 -32.24 9.47
CA ALA A 198 -9.43 -31.01 9.25
C ALA A 198 -9.33 -30.54 7.79
N ILE A 199 -8.13 -30.48 7.22
CA ILE A 199 -7.91 -30.11 5.82
C ILE A 199 -8.60 -31.10 4.87
N ALA A 200 -8.56 -32.41 5.18
CA ALA A 200 -9.25 -33.41 4.37
C ALA A 200 -10.77 -33.21 4.36
N LYS A 201 -11.38 -32.84 5.50
CA LYS A 201 -12.81 -32.50 5.58
C LYS A 201 -13.16 -31.29 4.73
N LEU A 202 -12.36 -30.22 4.83
CA LEU A 202 -12.55 -29.00 4.02
C LEU A 202 -12.44 -29.29 2.51
N LYS A 203 -11.43 -30.06 2.10
CA LYS A 203 -11.22 -30.46 0.70
C LYS A 203 -12.39 -31.27 0.13
N LYS A 204 -13.01 -32.15 0.91
CA LYS A 204 -14.17 -32.94 0.47
C LYS A 204 -15.37 -32.06 0.10
N ILE A 205 -15.58 -30.98 0.85
CA ILE A 205 -16.70 -30.06 0.61
C ILE A 205 -16.43 -29.17 -0.59
N TYR A 206 -15.22 -28.65 -0.73
CA TYR A 206 -14.83 -27.87 -1.90
C TYR A 206 -15.02 -28.68 -3.21
N LYS A 207 -14.62 -29.95 -3.22
CA LYS A 207 -14.86 -30.85 -4.37
C LYS A 207 -16.33 -31.17 -4.64
N LYS A 208 -17.21 -31.05 -3.63
CA LYS A 208 -18.65 -31.36 -3.75
C LYS A 208 -19.47 -30.16 -4.25
N GLY A 209 -18.99 -28.93 -4.06
CA GLY A 209 -19.64 -27.70 -4.54
C GLY A 209 -19.29 -27.27 -5.96
N ASN A 210 -18.24 -27.86 -6.57
CA ASN A 210 -17.81 -27.60 -7.96
C ASN A 210 -18.28 -28.70 -8.95
N LYS A 211 -19.32 -29.45 -8.58
CA LYS A 211 -20.05 -30.39 -9.43
C LYS A 211 -21.50 -29.95 -9.46
#